data_AF-A0A941LE22-F1
#
_entry.id   AF-A0A941LE22-F1
#
_cell.length_a   1.000
_cell.length_b   1.000
_cell.length_c   1.000
_cell.angle_alpha   90.00
_cell.angle_beta   90.00
_cell.angle_gamma   90.00
#
_symmetry.space_group_name_H-M   'P 1'
#
loop_
_entity.id
_entity.type
_entity.pdbx_description
1 polymer ?
#
loop_
_entity_poly.entity_id
_entity_poly.type
_entity_poly.pdbx_seq_one_letter_code
_entity_poly.pdbx_strand_id
1 'polypeptide(L)' 'MVAGNTGGIPMQFPEPFHKNLVMSAEACAERALYLLRHPGERGEFGRAGREHVRQHFLMPRLVRDELRLIHQVLERA' A
#
# COMPACT_ATOMS: atom_id res chain seq x y z
N MET A 1 5.26 -6.49 4.47
CA MET A 1 5.20 -7.10 3.12
C MET A 1 6.40 -6.62 2.32
N VAL A 2 7.11 -7.50 1.63
CA VAL A 2 8.11 -7.14 0.61
C VAL A 2 7.45 -7.43 -0.73
N ALA A 3 7.54 -6.50 -1.68
CA ALA A 3 6.77 -6.62 -2.93
C ALA A 3 7.53 -6.01 -4.11
N GLY A 4 7.10 -6.34 -5.33
CA GLY A 4 7.70 -5.79 -6.55
C GLY A 4 7.47 -4.28 -6.67
N ASN A 5 8.48 -3.53 -7.09
CA ASN A 5 8.33 -2.11 -7.44
C ASN A 5 7.72 -1.94 -8.84
N THR A 6 6.44 -2.30 -9.00
CA THR A 6 5.76 -2.28 -10.30
C THR A 6 4.25 -2.02 -10.20
N GLY A 7 3.67 -1.44 -11.24
CA GLY A 7 2.23 -1.21 -11.39
C GLY A 7 1.63 -0.44 -10.22
N GLY A 8 0.48 -0.91 -9.72
CA GLY A 8 -0.20 -0.35 -8.55
C GLY A 8 0.30 -0.87 -7.20
N ILE A 9 1.45 -1.54 -7.12
CA ILE A 9 2.00 -2.00 -5.83
C ILE A 9 2.58 -0.81 -5.03
N PRO A 10 3.39 0.09 -5.62
CA PRO A 10 3.99 1.20 -4.86
C PRO A 10 2.95 2.12 -4.20
N MET A 11 1.80 2.36 -4.83
CA MET A 11 0.73 3.20 -4.25
C MET A 11 0.12 2.61 -2.96
N GLN A 12 0.26 1.29 -2.75
CA GLN A 12 -0.25 0.60 -1.56
C GLN A 12 0.73 0.66 -0.38
N PHE A 13 1.95 1.20 -0.57
CA PHE A 13 2.95 1.31 0.48
C PHE A 13 2.99 2.73 1.05
N PRO A 14 3.09 2.87 2.39
CA PRO A 14 3.46 4.16 2.98
C PRO A 14 4.87 4.55 2.50
N GLU A 15 5.05 5.82 2.13
CA GLU A 15 6.29 6.35 1.54
C GLU A 15 7.57 6.01 2.33
N PRO A 16 7.62 6.11 3.69
CA PRO A 16 8.81 5.74 4.46
C PRO A 16 9.22 4.26 4.32
N PHE A 17 8.31 3.42 3.84
CA PHE A 17 8.50 1.97 3.68
C PHE A 17 8.66 1.53 2.23
N HIS A 18 8.83 2.46 1.28
CA HIS A 18 9.15 2.14 -0.13
C HIS A 18 10.47 1.38 -0.28
N LYS A 19 11.37 1.43 0.71
CA LYS A 19 12.56 0.56 0.81
C LYS A 19 12.26 -0.95 0.84
N ASN A 20 10.99 -1.34 1.02
CA ASN A 20 10.53 -2.73 0.94
C ASN A 20 10.03 -3.12 -0.46
N LEU A 21 10.07 -2.20 -1.42
CA LEU A 21 9.77 -2.45 -2.83
C LEU A 21 11.07 -2.87 -3.52
N VAL A 22 11.04 -4.01 -4.21
CA VAL A 22 12.23 -4.66 -4.77
C VAL A 22 12.02 -5.02 -6.24
N MET A 23 13.11 -5.29 -6.95
CA MET A 23 13.10 -5.61 -8.39
C MET A 23 13.66 -7.00 -8.74
N SER A 24 14.11 -7.78 -7.75
CA SER A 24 14.60 -9.14 -7.96
C SER A 24 14.22 -10.08 -6.80
N ALA A 25 14.34 -11.39 -7.04
CA ALA A 25 14.09 -12.41 -6.03
C ALA A 25 15.12 -12.37 -4.88
N GLU A 26 16.39 -12.09 -5.20
CA GLU A 26 17.48 -11.98 -4.24
C GLU A 26 17.25 -10.81 -3.28
N ALA A 27 16.93 -9.63 -3.81
CA ALA A 27 16.58 -8.46 -3.01
C ALA A 27 15.33 -8.71 -2.14
N CYS A 28 14.36 -9.47 -2.67
CA CYS A 28 13.19 -9.88 -1.89
C CYS A 28 13.58 -10.74 -0.69
N ALA A 29 14.45 -11.75 -0.90
CA ALA A 29 14.92 -12.64 0.15
C ALA A 29 15.72 -11.89 1.22
N GLU A 30 16.65 -11.02 0.81
CA GLU A 30 17.45 -10.19 1.73
C GLU A 30 16.56 -9.28 2.57
N ARG A 31 15.60 -8.59 1.94
CA ARG A 31 14.71 -7.66 2.64
C ARG A 31 13.74 -8.38 3.58
N ALA A 32 13.23 -9.54 3.18
CA ALA A 32 12.39 -10.37 4.03
C ALA A 32 13.16 -10.83 5.27
N LEU A 33 14.39 -11.33 5.09
CA LEU A 33 15.27 -11.74 6.20
C LEU A 33 15.60 -10.56 7.13
N TYR A 34 15.86 -9.37 6.58
CA TYR A 34 16.06 -8.16 7.37
C TYR A 34 14.86 -7.88 8.28
N LEU A 35 13.63 -7.86 7.75
CA LEU A 35 12.43 -7.59 8.55
C LEU A 35 12.17 -8.65 9.64
N LEU A 36 12.52 -9.91 9.38
CA LEU A 36 12.42 -10.97 10.39
C LEU A 36 13.38 -10.74 11.57
N ARG A 37 14.57 -10.20 11.30
CA ARG A 37 15.59 -9.85 12.31
C ARG A 37 15.31 -8.52 13.02
N HIS A 38 14.48 -7.64 12.45
CA HIS A 38 14.18 -6.31 12.98
C HIS A 38 12.68 -6.16 13.32
N PRO A 39 12.20 -6.80 14.41
CA PRO A 39 10.77 -6.82 14.75
C PRO A 39 10.18 -5.44 15.04
N GLY A 40 10.99 -4.48 15.52
CA GLY A 40 10.57 -3.09 15.76
C GLY A 40 10.12 -2.41 14.47
N GLU A 41 11.02 -2.33 13.47
CA GLU A 41 10.71 -1.77 12.16
C GLU A 41 9.56 -2.54 11.48
N ARG A 42 9.54 -3.88 11.59
CA ARG A 42 8.44 -4.69 11.06
C ARG A 42 7.10 -4.31 11.69
N GLY A 43 7.07 -4.03 12.99
CA GLY A 43 5.87 -3.59 13.71
C GLY A 43 5.43 -2.18 13.32
N GLU A 44 6.36 -1.24 13.19
CA GLU A 44 6.10 0.11 12.68
C GLU A 44 5.52 0.07 11.28
N PHE A 45 6.12 -0.73 10.40
CA PHE A 45 5.64 -0.93 9.05
C PHE A 45 4.22 -1.50 9.03
N GLY A 46 3.93 -2.50 9.87
CA GLY A 46 2.58 -3.06 9.99
C GLY A 46 1.53 -2.03 10.42
N ARG A 47 1.86 -1.19 11.41
CA ARG A 47 0.96 -0.11 11.87
C ARG A 47 0.76 0.95 10.78
N ALA A 48 1.82 1.40 10.14
CA ALA A 48 1.76 2.37 9.05
C ALA A 48 0.96 1.82 7.85
N GLY A 49 1.17 0.56 7.49
CA GLY A 49 0.41 -0.10 6.43
C GLY A 49 -1.09 -0.21 6.76
N ARG A 50 -1.43 -0.56 8.00
CA ARG A 50 -2.84 -0.60 8.45
C ARG A 50 -3.51 0.77 8.35
N GLU A 51 -2.81 1.82 8.79
CA GLU A 51 -3.33 3.19 8.69
C GLU A 51 -3.47 3.64 7.23
N HIS A 52 -2.48 3.32 6.38
CA HIS A 52 -2.53 3.63 4.95
C HIS A 52 -3.73 2.97 4.26
N VAL A 53 -4.00 1.69 4.55
CA VAL A 53 -5.19 0.98 4.06
C VAL A 53 -6.47 1.62 4.56
N ARG A 54 -6.54 1.97 5.84
CA ARG A 54 -7.73 2.61 6.44
C ARG A 54 -8.11 3.89 5.71
N GLN A 55 -7.12 4.67 5.30
CA GLN A 55 -7.32 5.97 4.66
C GLN A 55 -7.65 5.89 3.17
N HIS A 56 -7.09 4.90 2.45
CA HIS A 56 -7.11 4.91 0.98
C HIS A 56 -7.84 3.74 0.33
N PHE A 57 -7.92 2.58 0.99
CA PHE A 57 -8.27 1.33 0.29
C PHE A 57 -9.47 0.57 0.89
N LEU A 58 -10.18 1.14 1.87
CA LEU A 58 -11.39 0.51 2.40
C LEU A 58 -12.60 0.70 1.49
N MET A 59 -13.43 -0.34 1.40
CA MET A 59 -14.65 -0.36 0.58
C MET A 59 -15.57 0.85 0.76
N PRO A 60 -15.89 1.32 1.99
CA PRO A 60 -16.76 2.48 2.15
C PRO A 60 -16.23 3.76 1.49
N ARG A 61 -14.90 3.97 1.52
CA ARG A 61 -14.24 5.10 0.84
C ARG A 61 -14.39 4.95 -0.67
N LEU A 62 -14.09 3.77 -1.20
CA LEU A 62 -14.13 3.48 -2.64
C LEU A 62 -15.55 3.60 -3.20
N VAL A 63 -16.55 3.01 -2.53
CA VAL A 63 -17.96 3.11 -2.92
C VAL A 63 -18.42 4.58 -2.94
N ARG A 64 -18.04 5.38 -1.94
CA ARG A 64 -18.36 6.80 -1.92
C ARG A 64 -17.75 7.55 -3.11
N ASP A 65 -16.52 7.23 -3.47
CA ASP A 65 -15.84 7.88 -4.59
C ASP A 65 -16.51 7.50 -5.94
N GLU A 66 -16.92 6.24 -6.11
CA GLU A 66 -17.71 5.79 -7.27
C GLU A 66 -19.08 6.50 -7.35
N LEU A 67 -19.82 6.57 -6.23
CA LEU A 67 -21.12 7.25 -6.20
C LEU A 67 -21.02 8.74 -6.55
N ARG A 68 -19.93 9.41 -6.10
CA ARG A 68 -19.65 10.80 -6.47
C ARG A 68 -19.40 10.95 -7.97
N LEU A 69 -18.61 10.04 -8.55
CA LEU A 69 -18.35 10.05 -9.99
C LEU A 69 -19.66 9.88 -10.78
N ILE A 70 -20.48 8.88 -10.42
CA ILE A 70 -21.78 8.63 -11.06
C ILE A 70 -22.66 9.88 -11.00
N HIS A 71 -22.77 10.50 -9.82
CA HIS A 71 -23.55 11.72 -9.65
C HIS A 71 -23.05 12.86 -10.55
N GLN A 72 -21.73 13.10 -10.61
CA GLN A 72 -21.13 14.13 -11.46
C GLN A 72 -21.38 13.89 -12.95
N VAL A 73 -21.39 12.64 -13.39
CA VAL A 73 -21.67 12.29 -14.79
C VAL A 73 -23.15 12.52 -15.11
N LEU A 74 -24.07 12.17 -14.19
CA LEU A 74 -25.51 12.40 -14.37
C LEU A 74 -25.89 13.88 -14.40
N GLU A 75 -25.21 14.75 -13.63
CA GLU A 75 -25.47 16.21 -13.67
C GLU A 75 -24.94 16.90 -14.93
N ARG A 76 -24.04 16.25 -15.68
CA ARG A 76 -23.44 16.78 -16.92
C ARG A 76 -24.13 16.29 -18.19
N ALA A 77 -25.03 15.32 -18.07
CA ALA A 77 -25.85 14.78 -19.15
C ALA A 77 -27.18 15.55 -19.27
#